data_AF-A0A0Q7MX96-F1
#
_entry.id   AF-A0A0Q7MX96-F1
#
_cell.length_a   1.000
_cell.length_b   1.000
_cell.length_c   1.000
_cell.angle_alpha   90.00
_cell.angle_beta   90.00
_cell.angle_gamma   90.00
#
_symmetry.space_group_name_H-M   'P 1'
#
loop_
_entity.id
_entity.type
_entity.pdbx_description
1 polymer ?
#
loop_
_entity_poly.entity_id
_entity_poly.type
_entity_poly.pdbx_seq_one_letter_code
_entity_poly.pdbx_strand_id
1 'polypeptide(L)'
;MALSDQTIPYEILVRFDDEGAPRGAHVQSRRRVILDGEVLKDEILPAAPLQLEGFPTSAIMTTATQAALSQVTALNAQVETLQGELEAALAAIEAAHRGRDQALEAKSAAEMQVVTLQTNLDQKTIQMHEAQATVSALQEEATTRLAQISALTEQLASVGAV
;
A
#
# COMPACT_ATOMS: atom_id res chain seq x y z
N MET A 1 -67.80 -2.36 42.78
CA MET A 1 -66.76 -1.34 43.04
C MET A 1 -65.42 -2.04 42.99
N ALA A 2 -64.76 -1.98 41.84
CA ALA A 2 -63.47 -2.62 41.61
C ALA A 2 -62.38 -1.55 41.73
N LEU A 3 -61.58 -1.63 42.80
CA LEU A 3 -60.39 -0.82 42.99
C LEU A 3 -59.17 -1.63 42.52
N SER A 4 -58.41 -1.11 41.56
CA SER A 4 -57.14 -1.71 41.15
C SER A 4 -55.99 -0.76 41.49
N ASP A 5 -54.95 -1.29 42.11
CA ASP A 5 -53.70 -0.56 42.40
C ASP A 5 -52.58 -1.23 41.63
N GLN A 6 -52.08 -0.54 40.59
CA GLN A 6 -51.11 -1.07 39.66
C GLN A 6 -49.79 -0.33 39.81
N THR A 7 -48.69 -1.08 39.90
CA THR A 7 -47.34 -0.54 39.80
C THR A 7 -46.76 -0.92 38.45
N ILE A 8 -46.48 0.08 37.62
CA ILE A 8 -46.05 -0.10 36.24
C ILE A 8 -44.63 0.47 36.10
N PRO A 9 -43.65 -0.30 35.58
CA PRO A 9 -42.33 0.24 35.26
C PRO A 9 -42.46 1.42 34.29
N TYR A 10 -41.79 2.53 34.60
CA TYR A 10 -41.86 3.76 33.82
C TYR A 10 -40.51 4.10 33.18
N GLU A 11 -39.42 4.02 33.94
CA GLU A 11 -38.08 4.33 33.46
C GLU A 11 -37.06 3.39 34.10
N ILE A 12 -36.01 3.03 33.35
CA ILE A 12 -34.87 2.28 33.86
C ILE A 12 -33.60 3.04 33.51
N LEU A 13 -32.78 3.32 34.52
CA LEU A 13 -31.44 3.87 34.34
C LEU A 13 -30.42 2.76 34.57
N VAL A 14 -29.67 2.41 33.53
CA VAL A 14 -28.52 1.50 33.63
C VAL A 14 -27.23 2.30 33.48
N ARG A 15 -26.29 2.09 34.39
CA ARG A 15 -24.97 2.74 34.36
C ARG A 15 -23.94 1.73 33.87
N PHE A 16 -23.11 2.14 32.93
CA PHE A 16 -21.99 1.36 32.41
C PHE A 16 -20.66 2.01 32.83
N ASP A 17 -19.60 1.23 32.94
CA ASP A 17 -18.22 1.73 33.05
C ASP A 17 -17.58 1.93 31.66
N ASP A 18 -16.31 2.33 31.66
CA ASP A 18 -15.54 2.67 30.47
C ASP A 18 -15.28 1.44 29.57
N GLU A 19 -15.35 0.24 30.13
CA GLU A 19 -15.28 -1.05 29.44
C GLU A 19 -16.63 -1.54 28.93
N GLY A 20 -17.72 -0.82 29.22
CA GLY A 20 -19.08 -1.15 28.81
C GLY A 20 -19.78 -2.20 29.68
N ALA A 21 -19.27 -2.50 30.88
CA ALA A 21 -19.90 -3.40 31.83
C ALA A 21 -20.93 -2.66 32.72
N PRO A 22 -22.10 -3.25 33.02
CA PRO A 22 -23.11 -2.60 33.85
C PRO A 22 -22.66 -2.52 35.32
N ARG A 23 -22.58 -1.31 35.86
CA ARG A 23 -22.21 -0.98 37.26
C ARG A 23 -23.39 -0.90 38.22
N GLY A 24 -24.61 -0.82 37.71
CA GLY A 24 -25.83 -0.79 38.51
C GLY A 24 -27.02 -0.28 37.72
N ALA A 25 -28.21 -0.61 38.19
CA ALA A 25 -29.46 -0.16 37.59
C ALA A 25 -30.45 0.33 38.64
N HIS A 26 -31.30 1.26 38.26
CA HIS A 26 -32.44 1.71 39.04
C HIS A 26 -33.68 1.71 38.18
N VAL A 27 -34.82 1.34 38.75
CA VAL A 27 -36.14 1.42 38.12
C VAL A 27 -36.97 2.48 38.82
N GLN A 28 -37.62 3.32 38.03
CA GLN A 28 -38.68 4.19 38.49
C GLN A 28 -40.02 3.61 38.04
N SER A 29 -40.96 3.51 38.96
CA SER A 29 -42.29 2.95 38.69
C SER A 29 -43.36 4.01 38.88
N ARG A 30 -44.46 3.85 38.15
CA ARG A 30 -45.65 4.69 38.26
C ARG A 30 -46.74 3.88 38.95
N ARG A 31 -47.33 4.44 40.01
CA ARG A 31 -48.46 3.82 40.72
C ARG A 31 -49.76 4.44 40.21
N ARG A 32 -50.68 3.59 39.75
CA ARG A 32 -52.02 3.98 39.30
C ARG A 32 -53.09 3.31 40.15
N VAL A 33 -53.91 4.12 40.81
CA VAL A 33 -55.09 3.67 41.53
C VAL A 33 -56.30 3.96 40.65
N ILE A 34 -57.02 2.92 40.26
CA ILE A 34 -58.15 2.98 39.33
C ILE A 34 -59.41 2.45 40.04
N LEU A 35 -60.51 3.19 39.96
CA LEU A 35 -61.81 2.79 40.48
C LEU A 35 -62.84 2.79 39.38
N ASP A 36 -63.42 1.62 39.10
CA ASP A 36 -64.47 1.45 38.08
C ASP A 36 -64.09 2.06 36.70
N GLY A 37 -62.79 2.04 36.36
CA GLY A 37 -62.23 2.54 35.11
C GLY A 37 -61.68 3.97 35.16
N GLU A 38 -61.96 4.73 36.21
CA GLU A 38 -61.44 6.09 36.39
C GLU A 38 -60.14 6.10 37.20
N VAL A 39 -59.15 6.89 36.75
CA VAL A 39 -57.87 7.04 37.44
C VAL A 39 -58.05 7.99 38.62
N LEU A 40 -58.03 7.46 39.84
CA LEU A 40 -58.15 8.25 41.06
C LEU A 40 -56.82 8.86 41.49
N LYS A 41 -55.72 8.15 41.25
CA LYS A 41 -54.38 8.60 41.61
C LYS A 41 -53.36 8.08 40.61
N ASP A 42 -52.46 8.96 40.21
CA ASP A 42 -51.37 8.63 39.32
C ASP A 42 -50.09 9.34 39.77
N GLU A 43 -49.14 8.59 40.31
CA GLU A 43 -47.91 9.14 40.89
C GLU A 43 -46.67 8.37 40.45
N ILE A 44 -45.56 9.10 40.28
CA ILE A 44 -44.25 8.51 40.06
C ILE A 44 -43.63 8.19 41.42
N LEU A 45 -43.26 6.93 41.62
CA LEU A 45 -42.59 6.46 42.84
C LEU A 45 -41.09 6.82 42.81
N PRO A 46 -40.44 6.88 43.98
CA PRO A 46 -38.98 7.03 44.05
C PRO A 46 -38.26 5.91 43.29
N ALA A 47 -37.08 6.23 42.77
CA ALA A 47 -36.23 5.24 42.11
C ALA A 47 -35.79 4.16 43.11
N ALA A 48 -35.92 2.90 42.73
CA ALA A 48 -35.47 1.75 43.52
C ALA A 48 -34.31 1.03 42.80
N PRO A 49 -33.32 0.50 43.52
CA PRO A 49 -32.29 -0.34 42.93
C PRO A 49 -32.91 -1.52 42.16
N LEU A 50 -32.40 -1.75 40.96
CA LEU A 50 -32.82 -2.84 40.09
C LEU A 50 -31.70 -3.86 39.96
N GLN A 51 -31.99 -5.12 40.30
CA GLN A 51 -31.12 -6.24 39.93
C GLN A 51 -31.38 -6.56 38.47
N LEU A 52 -30.34 -6.41 37.63
CA LEU A 52 -30.42 -6.72 36.20
C LEU A 52 -30.48 -8.23 35.94
N GLU A 53 -29.95 -9.02 36.87
CA GLU A 53 -29.92 -10.47 36.78
C GLU A 53 -31.36 -11.02 36.91
N GLY A 54 -31.85 -11.67 35.85
CA GLY A 54 -33.23 -12.16 35.78
C GLY A 54 -34.30 -11.10 35.50
N PHE A 55 -33.93 -9.83 35.31
CA PHE A 55 -34.90 -8.82 34.89
C PHE A 55 -35.36 -9.10 33.45
N PRO A 56 -36.68 -9.11 33.17
CA PRO A 56 -37.20 -9.35 31.83
C PRO A 56 -36.94 -8.14 30.92
N THR A 57 -35.70 -7.99 30.47
CA THR A 57 -35.26 -6.96 29.53
C THR A 57 -35.75 -7.20 28.11
N SER A 58 -36.24 -8.42 27.83
CA SER A 58 -36.71 -8.86 26.50
C SER A 58 -37.79 -7.97 25.89
N ALA A 59 -38.62 -7.32 26.71
CA ALA A 59 -39.64 -6.38 26.20
C ALA A 59 -39.08 -4.99 25.84
N ILE A 60 -37.92 -4.61 26.38
CA ILE A 60 -37.33 -3.27 26.29
C ILE A 60 -36.17 -3.24 25.27
N MET A 61 -35.51 -4.38 25.08
CA MET A 61 -34.24 -4.47 24.35
C MET A 61 -34.36 -4.79 22.86
N THR A 62 -35.53 -5.11 22.30
CA THR A 62 -35.61 -5.72 20.96
C THR A 62 -35.00 -4.88 19.84
N THR A 63 -35.39 -3.61 19.68
CA THR A 63 -34.89 -2.75 18.58
C THR A 63 -33.48 -2.26 18.81
N ALA A 64 -33.12 -1.83 20.03
CA ALA A 64 -31.78 -1.34 20.34
C ALA A 64 -30.72 -2.44 20.21
N THR A 65 -31.03 -3.65 20.69
CA THR A 65 -30.10 -4.80 20.60
C THR A 65 -29.98 -5.31 19.18
N GLN A 66 -31.07 -5.31 18.41
CA GLN A 66 -31.03 -5.66 17.00
C GLN A 66 -30.18 -4.65 16.21
N ALA A 67 -30.31 -3.36 16.48
CA ALA A 67 -29.49 -2.32 15.86
C ALA A 67 -28.00 -2.48 16.23
N ALA A 68 -27.70 -2.70 17.51
CA ALA A 68 -26.34 -2.93 17.97
C ALA A 68 -25.71 -4.17 17.33
N LEU A 69 -26.45 -5.29 17.26
CA LEU A 69 -25.96 -6.52 16.64
C LEU A 69 -25.73 -6.35 15.13
N SER A 70 -26.62 -5.63 14.45
CA SER A 70 -26.45 -5.29 13.03
C SER A 70 -25.20 -4.43 12.82
N GLN A 71 -24.93 -3.48 13.72
CA GLN A 71 -23.76 -2.61 13.62
C GLN A 71 -22.46 -3.35 13.92
N VAL A 72 -22.44 -4.24 14.92
CA VAL A 72 -21.30 -5.12 15.19
C VAL A 72 -21.00 -6.03 14.00
N THR A 73 -22.04 -6.59 13.38
CA THR A 73 -21.88 -7.44 12.18
C THR A 73 -21.28 -6.64 11.02
N ALA A 74 -21.77 -5.41 10.80
CA ALA A 74 -21.23 -4.53 9.77
C ALA A 74 -19.77 -4.11 10.04
N LEU A 75 -19.43 -3.80 11.29
CA LEU A 75 -18.06 -3.46 11.69
C LEU A 75 -17.12 -4.65 11.51
N ASN A 76 -17.53 -5.86 11.91
CA ASN A 76 -16.72 -7.06 11.72
C ASN A 76 -16.45 -7.34 10.22
N ALA A 77 -17.46 -7.17 9.35
CA ALA A 77 -17.27 -7.30 7.92
C ALA A 77 -16.31 -6.25 7.33
N GLN A 78 -16.35 -5.01 7.84
CA GLN A 78 -15.39 -3.97 7.47
C GLN A 78 -13.97 -4.30 7.93
N VAL A 79 -13.81 -4.81 9.16
CA VAL A 79 -12.50 -5.24 9.68
C VAL A 79 -11.90 -6.35 8.81
N GLU A 80 -12.69 -7.36 8.45
CA GLU A 80 -12.24 -8.45 7.58
C GLU A 80 -11.84 -7.95 6.18
N THR A 81 -12.62 -7.02 5.62
CA THR A 81 -12.30 -6.38 4.34
C THR A 81 -10.97 -5.61 4.41
N LEU A 82 -10.80 -4.77 5.44
CA LEU A 82 -9.59 -3.97 5.63
C LEU A 82 -8.35 -4.84 5.89
N GLN A 83 -8.51 -5.98 6.57
CA GLN A 83 -7.43 -6.95 6.75
C GLN A 83 -6.98 -7.52 5.40
N GLY A 84 -7.92 -7.92 4.55
CA GLY A 84 -7.60 -8.41 3.20
C GLY A 84 -6.94 -7.34 2.32
N GLU A 85 -7.42 -6.10 2.37
CA GLU A 85 -6.81 -4.98 1.65
C GLU A 85 -5.37 -4.69 2.14
N LEU A 86 -5.14 -4.77 3.45
CA LEU A 86 -3.82 -4.59 4.03
C LEU A 86 -2.83 -5.67 3.57
N GLU A 87 -3.24 -6.94 3.59
CA GLU A 87 -2.41 -8.05 3.11
C GLU A 87 -2.07 -7.91 1.62
N ALA A 88 -3.06 -7.53 0.80
CA ALA A 88 -2.85 -7.28 -0.63
C ALA A 88 -1.89 -6.11 -0.87
N ALA A 89 -2.02 -5.03 -0.10
CA ALA A 89 -1.14 -3.86 -0.20
C ALA A 89 0.31 -4.21 0.21
N LEU A 90 0.49 -5.01 1.26
CA LEU A 90 1.81 -5.49 1.68
C LEU A 90 2.47 -6.34 0.59
N ALA A 91 1.72 -7.29 -0.01
CA ALA A 91 2.21 -8.11 -1.11
C ALA A 91 2.61 -7.25 -2.34
N ALA A 92 1.83 -6.21 -2.65
CA ALA A 92 2.14 -5.28 -3.73
C ALA A 92 3.42 -4.48 -3.47
N ILE A 93 3.63 -4.02 -2.23
CA ILE A 93 4.84 -3.32 -1.80
C ILE A 93 6.07 -4.22 -1.94
N GLU A 94 5.99 -5.47 -1.49
CA GLU A 94 7.08 -6.43 -1.63
C GLU A 94 7.42 -6.74 -3.10
N ALA A 95 6.40 -6.85 -3.96
CA ALA A 95 6.60 -7.03 -5.39
C ALA A 95 7.28 -5.79 -6.02
N ALA A 96 6.86 -4.59 -5.63
CA ALA A 96 7.46 -3.33 -6.10
C ALA A 96 8.93 -3.20 -5.66
N HIS A 97 9.26 -3.56 -4.42
CA HIS A 97 10.64 -3.58 -3.93
C HIS A 97 11.51 -4.54 -4.73
N ARG A 98 11.04 -5.77 -4.96
CA ARG A 98 11.76 -6.74 -5.80
C ARG A 98 11.99 -6.21 -7.22
N GLY A 99 10.96 -5.62 -7.83
CA GLY A 99 11.08 -5.02 -9.17
C GLY A 99 12.07 -3.86 -9.22
N ARG A 100 12.08 -3.00 -8.19
CA ARG A 100 13.05 -1.90 -8.07
C ARG A 100 14.48 -2.42 -7.96
N ASP A 101 14.71 -3.44 -7.13
CA ASP A 101 16.04 -3.98 -6.88
C ASP A 101 16.60 -4.65 -8.14
N GLN A 102 15.77 -5.42 -8.86
CA GLN A 102 16.11 -5.97 -10.18
C GLN A 102 16.45 -4.87 -11.21
N ALA A 103 15.69 -3.77 -11.22
CA ALA A 103 15.95 -2.66 -12.13
C ALA A 103 17.27 -1.94 -11.80
N LEU A 104 17.63 -1.82 -10.51
CA LEU A 104 18.89 -1.25 -10.07
C LEU A 104 20.09 -2.13 -10.48
N GLU A 105 19.97 -3.44 -10.33
CA GLU A 105 20.99 -4.40 -10.79
C GLU A 105 21.17 -4.34 -12.30
N ALA A 106 20.07 -4.36 -13.07
CA ALA A 106 20.11 -4.23 -14.52
C ALA A 106 20.73 -2.91 -14.98
N LYS A 107 20.40 -1.80 -14.29
CA LYS A 107 21.01 -0.49 -14.56
C LYS A 107 22.51 -0.50 -14.32
N SER A 108 22.97 -1.04 -13.18
CA SER A 108 24.41 -1.11 -12.88
C SER A 108 25.17 -1.97 -13.89
N ALA A 109 24.59 -3.10 -14.31
CA ALA A 109 25.15 -3.93 -15.36
C ALA A 109 25.27 -3.18 -16.70
N ALA A 110 24.23 -2.44 -17.09
CA ALA A 110 24.25 -1.62 -18.30
C ALA A 110 25.30 -0.50 -18.23
N GLU A 111 25.45 0.17 -17.09
CA GLU A 111 26.48 1.21 -16.88
C GLU A 111 27.90 0.62 -17.05
N MET A 112 28.18 -0.57 -16.52
CA MET A 112 29.46 -1.25 -16.73
C MET A 112 29.71 -1.63 -18.20
N GLN A 113 28.66 -2.07 -18.91
CA GLN A 113 28.76 -2.36 -20.33
C GLN A 113 29.09 -1.09 -21.14
N VAL A 114 28.45 0.04 -20.82
CA VAL A 114 28.74 1.33 -21.47
C VAL A 114 30.20 1.73 -21.28
N VAL A 115 30.74 1.63 -20.06
CA VAL A 115 32.16 1.93 -19.80
C VAL A 115 33.09 1.02 -20.60
N THR A 116 32.76 -0.27 -20.68
CA THR A 116 33.55 -1.26 -21.45
C THR A 116 33.52 -0.94 -22.94
N LEU A 117 32.34 -0.64 -23.49
CA LEU A 117 32.17 -0.27 -24.89
C LEU A 117 32.90 1.03 -25.22
N GLN A 118 32.86 2.02 -24.34
CA GLN A 118 33.58 3.28 -24.53
C GLN A 118 35.10 3.03 -24.57
N THR A 119 35.62 2.23 -23.64
CA THR A 119 37.06 1.86 -23.62
C THR A 119 37.47 1.16 -24.91
N ASN A 120 36.65 0.23 -25.40
CA ASN A 120 36.90 -0.47 -26.66
C ASN A 120 36.85 0.47 -27.87
N LEU A 121 35.93 1.43 -27.87
CA LEU A 121 35.81 2.44 -28.93
C LEU A 121 37.05 3.36 -28.95
N ASP A 122 37.51 3.80 -27.78
CA ASP A 122 38.70 4.64 -27.65
C ASP A 122 39.94 3.89 -28.15
N GLN A 123 40.11 2.63 -27.75
CA GLN A 123 41.19 1.77 -28.25
C GLN A 123 41.12 1.56 -29.77
N LYS A 124 39.92 1.32 -30.32
CA LYS A 124 39.74 1.16 -31.77
C LYS A 124 40.05 2.44 -32.54
N THR A 125 39.72 3.59 -31.96
CA THR A 125 40.05 4.90 -32.53
C THR A 125 41.55 5.11 -32.59
N ILE A 126 42.28 4.76 -31.53
CA ILE A 126 43.75 4.81 -31.51
C ILE A 126 44.34 3.88 -32.58
N GLN A 127 43.92 2.61 -32.62
CA GLN A 127 44.38 1.64 -33.62
C GLN A 127 44.12 2.11 -35.05
N MET A 128 42.99 2.75 -35.30
CA MET A 128 42.65 3.32 -36.60
C MET A 128 43.61 4.47 -36.97
N HIS A 129 43.92 5.36 -36.04
CA HIS A 129 44.88 6.45 -36.28
C HIS A 129 46.31 5.92 -36.54
N GLU A 130 46.75 4.90 -35.80
CA GLU A 130 48.05 4.25 -36.02
C GLU A 130 48.12 3.56 -37.39
N ALA A 131 47.06 2.83 -37.76
CA ALA A 131 46.96 2.19 -39.07
C ALA A 131 46.95 3.24 -40.20
N GLN A 132 46.23 4.34 -40.02
CA GLN A 132 46.20 5.44 -40.99
C GLN A 132 47.58 6.08 -41.16
N ALA A 133 48.31 6.33 -40.07
CA ALA A 133 49.67 6.86 -40.12
C ALA A 133 50.62 5.91 -40.86
N THR A 134 50.49 4.59 -40.63
CA THR A 134 51.28 3.56 -41.31
C THR A 134 50.98 3.53 -42.81
N VAL A 135 49.71 3.63 -43.21
CA VAL A 135 49.31 3.69 -44.62
C VAL A 135 49.91 4.91 -45.30
N SER A 136 49.84 6.08 -44.69
CA SER A 136 50.45 7.30 -45.24
C SER A 136 51.96 7.16 -45.41
N ALA A 137 52.67 6.62 -44.42
CA ALA A 137 54.11 6.39 -44.50
C ALA A 137 54.49 5.42 -45.64
N LEU A 138 53.74 4.32 -45.79
CA LEU A 138 53.94 3.37 -46.89
C LEU A 138 53.66 3.99 -48.26
N GLN A 139 52.68 4.90 -48.37
CA GLN A 139 52.39 5.63 -49.60
C GLN A 139 53.53 6.59 -49.97
N GLU A 140 54.08 7.32 -49.00
CA GLU A 140 55.25 8.18 -49.21
C GLU A 140 56.48 7.37 -49.63
N GLU A 141 56.73 6.23 -48.98
CA GLU A 141 57.83 5.34 -49.34
C GLU A 141 57.65 4.75 -50.75
N ALA A 142 56.45 4.29 -51.09
CA ALA A 142 56.14 3.76 -52.42
C ALA A 142 56.36 4.82 -53.52
N THR A 143 55.93 6.05 -53.27
CA THR A 143 56.14 7.19 -54.18
C THR A 143 57.63 7.47 -54.37
N THR A 144 58.40 7.46 -53.28
CA THR A 144 59.85 7.67 -53.31
C THR A 144 60.57 6.56 -54.09
N ARG A 145 60.22 5.29 -53.84
CA ARG A 145 60.81 4.14 -54.56
C ARG A 145 60.47 4.17 -56.05
N LEU A 146 59.25 4.55 -56.41
CA LEU A 146 58.86 4.72 -57.81
C LEU A 146 59.71 5.79 -58.50
N ALA A 147 59.93 6.94 -57.85
CA ALA A 147 60.80 7.99 -58.39
C ALA A 147 62.25 7.50 -58.58
N GLN A 148 62.79 6.74 -57.63
CA GLN A 148 64.12 6.14 -57.73
C GLN A 148 64.21 5.14 -58.89
N ILE A 149 63.23 4.25 -59.04
CA ILE A 149 63.17 3.27 -60.13
C ILE A 149 63.17 3.99 -61.48
N SER A 150 62.37 5.04 -61.64
CA SER A 150 62.36 5.86 -62.86
C SER A 150 63.74 6.45 -63.17
N ALA A 151 64.41 7.05 -62.18
CA ALA A 151 65.74 7.62 -62.36
C ALA A 151 66.81 6.56 -62.74
N LEU A 152 66.78 5.38 -62.09
CA LEU A 152 67.66 4.25 -62.44
C LEU A 152 67.40 3.74 -63.86
N THR A 153 66.13 3.72 -64.28
CA THR A 153 65.75 3.29 -65.64
C THR A 153 66.28 4.25 -66.69
N GLU A 154 66.23 5.57 -66.44
CA GLU A 154 66.82 6.59 -67.31
C GLU A 154 68.35 6.46 -67.39
N GLN A 155 69.02 6.25 -66.24
CA GLN A 155 70.48 6.04 -66.21
C GLN A 155 70.90 4.82 -67.04
N LEU A 156 70.22 3.68 -66.88
CA LEU A 156 70.51 2.48 -67.67
C LEU A 156 70.29 2.69 -69.18
N ALA A 157 69.23 3.42 -69.56
CA ALA A 157 68.98 3.75 -70.96
C ALA A 157 70.11 4.59 -71.58
N SER A 158 70.70 5.52 -70.80
CA SER A 158 71.83 6.32 -71.27
C SER A 158 73.16 5.56 -71.39
N VAL A 159 73.39 4.55 -70.55
CA VAL A 159 74.62 3.73 -70.57
C VAL A 159 74.61 2.70 -71.70
N GLY A 160 73.43 2.18 -72.07
CA GLY A 160 73.28 1.23 -73.18
C GLY A 160 73.31 1.84 -74.59
N ALA A 161 73.41 3.17 -74.72
CA ALA A 161 73.43 3.90 -76.00
C ALA A 161 74.84 4.29 -76.47
N VAL A 162 75.90 3.78 -75.81
CA VAL A 162 77.32 3.93 -76.17
C VAL A 162 77.84 2.60 -76.70
#